data_AF-A0AAV0Y6K1-F1
#
_entry.id   AF-A0AAV0Y6K1-F1
#
_cell.length_a   1.000
_cell.length_b   1.000
_cell.length_c   1.000
_cell.angle_alpha   90.00
_cell.angle_beta   90.00
_cell.angle_gamma   90.00
#
_symmetry.space_group_name_H-M   'P 1'
#
loop_
_entity.id
_entity.type
_entity.pdbx_description
1 polymer ?
#
loop_
_entity_poly.entity_id
_entity_poly.type
_entity_poly.pdbx_seq_one_letter_code
_entity_poly.pdbx_strand_id
1 'polypeptide(L)'
;MEDLMEKIENKRKDRFLTVEIEHLVTKLEDEGLMNRTNFESKCDELYVLCYNYLKKWNNQHVNNLKSMLWITLAPKTIVNWENVKKSVIFIKTIMSNNVNFDEEMFFEQFKVFEKNFHQQNDEWHCQEIENKWIYIFKIFTDNNHSFFELLKVVEFSFVLPGSNAAVERVFSLMNSTWTNSRNKLDIKTVEAYLIIKTCFNNTSCEEFYDQILGNKSLLKQVHGSAKYVVKSTEKTLDSEGSED
;
A
#
# COMPACT_ATOMS: atom_id res chain seq x y z
N MET A 1 12.92 4.10 8.11
CA MET A 1 11.95 4.41 9.19
C MET A 1 12.54 4.09 10.56
N GLU A 2 13.15 2.91 10.74
CA GLU A 2 13.85 2.52 11.99
C GLU A 2 14.93 3.54 12.40
N ASP A 3 15.83 3.94 11.50
CA ASP A 3 16.85 4.99 11.75
C ASP A 3 16.25 6.34 12.20
N LEU A 4 15.08 6.72 11.69
CA LEU A 4 14.41 7.96 12.10
C LEU A 4 13.80 7.84 13.49
N MET A 5 13.21 6.68 13.81
CA MET A 5 12.68 6.40 15.16
C MET A 5 13.80 6.40 16.20
N GLU A 6 14.96 5.81 15.88
CA GLU A 6 16.14 5.82 16.74
C GLU A 6 16.66 7.25 16.98
N LYS A 7 16.75 8.06 15.92
CA LYS A 7 17.11 9.49 16.04
C LYS A 7 16.16 10.27 16.96
N ILE A 8 14.86 10.01 16.89
CA ILE A 8 13.86 10.64 17.76
C ILE A 8 14.03 10.19 19.21
N GLU A 9 14.23 8.89 19.44
CA GLU A 9 14.49 8.39 20.80
C GLU A 9 15.77 8.97 21.41
N ASN A 10 16.86 9.04 20.63
CA ASN A 10 18.12 9.60 21.11
C ASN A 10 17.99 11.08 21.46
N LYS A 11 17.37 11.87 20.56
CA LYS A 11 17.09 13.29 20.84
C LYS A 11 16.22 13.50 22.07
N ARG A 12 15.25 12.62 22.31
CA ARG A 12 14.40 12.66 23.50
C ARG A 12 15.19 12.33 24.76
N LYS A 13 15.96 11.23 24.76
CA LYS A 13 16.77 10.78 25.90
C LYS A 13 17.77 11.84 26.34
N ASP A 14 18.41 12.49 25.37
CA ASP A 14 19.43 13.51 25.62
C ASP A 14 18.83 14.91 25.82
N ARG A 15 17.51 15.06 25.82
CA ARG A 15 16.79 16.35 25.85
C ARG A 15 17.37 17.35 24.87
N PHE A 16 17.64 16.88 23.65
CA PHE A 16 18.38 17.64 22.66
C PHE A 16 17.68 18.95 22.30
N LEU A 17 18.39 20.05 22.52
CA LEU A 17 18.10 21.38 22.03
C LEU A 17 19.33 21.90 21.27
N THR A 18 19.11 22.69 20.22
CA THR A 18 20.21 23.38 19.57
C THR A 18 20.70 24.51 20.47
N VAL A 19 21.98 24.89 20.33
CA VAL A 19 22.59 25.98 21.10
C VAL A 19 21.79 27.29 20.97
N GLU A 20 21.25 27.57 19.78
CA GLU A 20 20.38 28.72 19.53
C GLU A 20 19.09 28.69 20.36
N ILE A 21 18.43 27.53 20.42
CA ILE A 21 17.21 27.36 21.22
C ILE A 21 17.53 27.44 22.71
N GLU A 22 18.65 26.86 23.16
CA GLU A 22 19.10 26.91 24.55
C GLU A 22 19.30 28.37 25.01
N HIS A 23 19.93 29.20 24.19
CA HIS A 23 20.09 30.63 24.45
C HIS A 23 18.75 31.36 24.51
N LEU A 24 17.82 31.03 23.60
CA LEU A 24 16.50 31.64 23.56
C LEU A 24 15.66 31.28 24.79
N VAL A 25 15.67 29.99 25.19
CA VAL A 25 14.96 29.50 26.39
C VAL A 25 15.52 30.17 27.64
N THR A 26 16.84 30.26 27.76
CA THR A 26 17.50 30.93 28.90
C THR A 26 17.10 32.39 28.98
N LYS A 27 17.13 33.11 27.85
CA LYS A 27 16.70 34.52 27.80
C LYS A 27 15.24 34.71 28.22
N LEU A 28 14.33 33.86 27.71
CA LEU A 28 12.91 33.95 28.02
C LEU A 28 12.58 33.56 29.47
N GLU A 29 13.39 32.68 30.06
CA GLU A 29 13.33 32.32 31.48
C GLU A 29 13.81 33.47 32.37
N ASP A 30 14.94 34.11 32.03
CA ASP A 30 15.48 35.28 32.74
C ASP A 30 14.51 36.48 32.69
N GLU A 31 13.78 36.64 31.60
CA GLU A 31 12.72 37.66 31.43
C GLU A 31 11.41 37.29 32.15
N GLY A 32 11.31 36.09 32.75
CA GLY A 32 10.12 35.62 33.47
C GLY A 32 8.92 35.29 32.56
N LEU A 33 9.15 35.17 31.25
CA LEU A 33 8.11 34.92 30.24
C LEU A 33 7.82 33.42 30.04
N MET A 34 8.70 32.55 30.53
CA MET A 34 8.62 31.11 30.34
C MET A 34 9.09 30.37 31.59
N ASN A 35 8.56 29.17 31.81
CA ASN A 35 9.10 28.18 32.73
C ASN A 35 9.81 27.08 31.93
N ARG A 36 11.13 26.91 32.13
CA ARG A 36 11.94 25.91 31.40
C ARG A 36 11.40 24.49 31.58
N THR A 37 10.98 24.12 32.78
CA THR A 37 10.44 22.77 33.05
C THR A 37 9.18 22.50 32.23
N ASN A 38 8.29 23.48 32.08
CA ASN A 38 7.11 23.35 31.23
C ASN A 38 7.47 23.23 29.75
N PHE A 39 8.46 24.01 29.28
CA PHE A 39 8.96 23.91 27.90
C PHE A 39 9.57 22.52 27.62
N GLU A 40 10.45 22.05 28.49
CA GLU A 40 11.06 20.72 28.38
C GLU A 40 10.01 19.60 28.38
N SER A 41 8.96 19.72 29.21
CA SER A 41 7.83 18.79 29.22
C SER A 41 7.11 18.77 27.87
N LYS A 42 6.88 19.93 27.25
CA LYS A 42 6.24 20.03 25.93
C LYS A 42 7.13 19.47 24.82
N CYS A 43 8.44 19.65 24.91
CA CYS A 43 9.39 19.00 24.01
C CYS A 43 9.36 17.47 24.14
N ASP A 44 9.30 16.93 25.37
CA ASP A 44 9.17 15.48 25.59
C ASP A 44 7.87 14.95 24.99
N GLU A 45 6.73 15.61 25.26
CA GLU A 45 5.43 15.27 24.68
C GLU A 45 5.47 15.24 23.14
N LEU A 46 6.13 16.22 22.52
CA LEU A 46 6.30 16.26 21.06
C LEU A 46 7.10 15.06 20.55
N TYR A 47 8.23 14.72 21.18
CA TYR A 47 9.01 13.55 20.78
C TYR A 47 8.23 12.24 20.96
N VAL A 48 7.46 12.11 22.05
CA VAL A 48 6.55 10.96 22.28
C VAL A 48 5.51 10.88 21.18
N LEU A 49 4.88 11.99 20.82
CA LEU A 49 3.88 12.04 19.76
C LEU A 49 4.47 11.62 18.41
N CYS A 50 5.61 12.18 18.03
CA CYS A 50 6.33 11.84 16.80
C CYS A 50 6.70 10.36 16.76
N TYR A 51 7.23 9.82 17.85
CA TYR A 51 7.58 8.41 17.95
C TYR A 51 6.35 7.51 17.82
N ASN A 52 5.28 7.81 18.56
CA ASN A 52 4.04 7.03 18.53
C ASN A 52 3.36 7.07 17.16
N TYR A 53 3.41 8.22 16.50
CA TYR A 53 2.96 8.36 15.11
C TYR A 53 3.76 7.40 14.22
N LEU A 54 5.09 7.52 14.18
CA LEU A 54 5.92 6.65 13.35
C LEU A 54 5.78 5.16 13.70
N LYS A 55 5.63 4.81 14.98
CA LYS A 55 5.40 3.44 15.44
C LYS A 55 4.09 2.88 14.89
N LYS A 56 2.99 3.67 14.92
CA LYS A 56 1.71 3.28 14.31
C LYS A 56 1.84 3.03 12.81
N TRP A 57 2.66 3.82 12.11
CA TRP A 57 2.94 3.63 10.69
C TRP A 57 3.87 2.44 10.44
N ASN A 58 4.81 2.15 11.34
CA ASN A 58 5.72 1.00 11.30
C ASN A 58 5.07 -0.30 11.83
N ASN A 59 3.74 -0.31 11.98
CA ASN A 59 3.00 -1.48 12.46
C ASN A 59 3.16 -2.69 11.53
N GLN A 60 2.63 -3.83 11.98
CA GLN A 60 2.68 -5.16 11.39
C GLN A 60 2.56 -5.20 9.85
N HIS A 61 1.77 -4.31 9.23
CA HIS A 61 1.64 -4.20 7.78
C HIS A 61 2.97 -3.97 7.04
N VAL A 62 3.84 -3.07 7.51
CA VAL A 62 5.14 -2.80 6.86
C VAL A 62 6.08 -3.98 7.03
N ASN A 63 6.12 -4.58 8.21
CA ASN A 63 6.94 -5.77 8.47
C ASN A 63 6.46 -7.00 7.68
N ASN A 64 5.16 -7.12 7.47
CA ASN A 64 4.60 -8.18 6.63
C ASN A 64 4.96 -7.97 5.15
N LEU A 65 5.00 -6.72 4.67
CA LEU A 65 5.47 -6.40 3.31
C LEU A 65 6.96 -6.69 3.11
N LYS A 66 7.79 -6.58 4.16
CA LYS A 66 9.21 -6.99 4.07
C LYS A 66 9.35 -8.45 3.64
N SER A 67 8.40 -9.32 4.00
CA SER A 67 8.41 -10.72 3.57
C SER A 67 8.25 -10.89 2.06
N MET A 68 7.71 -9.89 1.35
CA MET A 68 7.48 -9.91 -0.09
C MET A 68 8.61 -9.25 -0.89
N LEU A 69 9.69 -8.81 -0.25
CA LEU A 69 10.80 -8.11 -0.95
C LEU A 69 11.46 -8.96 -2.03
N TRP A 70 11.42 -10.30 -1.91
CA TRP A 70 11.90 -11.22 -2.95
C TRP A 70 11.22 -11.01 -4.31
N ILE A 71 10.02 -10.42 -4.34
CA ILE A 71 9.30 -10.12 -5.57
C ILE A 71 10.02 -9.04 -6.41
N THR A 72 10.85 -8.21 -5.77
CA THR A 72 11.62 -7.17 -6.47
C THR A 72 12.74 -7.71 -7.36
N LEU A 73 13.13 -8.98 -7.15
CA LEU A 73 14.21 -9.65 -7.89
C LEU A 73 15.54 -8.86 -7.89
N ALA A 74 15.77 -8.06 -6.85
CA ALA A 74 17.01 -7.32 -6.69
C ALA A 74 18.19 -8.28 -6.37
N PRO A 75 19.43 -7.96 -6.81
CA PRO A 75 20.58 -8.86 -6.68
C PRO A 75 20.87 -9.33 -5.25
N LYS A 76 20.61 -8.47 -4.26
CA LYS A 76 20.91 -8.71 -2.84
C LYS A 76 19.73 -9.31 -2.08
N THR A 77 18.62 -9.59 -2.76
CA THR A 77 17.43 -10.06 -2.07
C THR A 77 17.56 -11.53 -1.69
N ILE A 78 17.22 -11.85 -0.44
CA ILE A 78 17.27 -13.21 0.06
C ILE A 78 16.00 -13.95 -0.39
N VAL A 79 16.16 -14.79 -1.40
CA VAL A 79 15.14 -15.71 -1.89
C VAL A 79 15.31 -17.05 -1.19
N ASN A 80 14.44 -17.37 -0.23
CA ASN A 80 14.39 -18.67 0.42
C ASN A 80 12.94 -19.01 0.80
N TRP A 81 12.67 -20.29 1.02
CA TRP A 81 11.33 -20.78 1.31
C TRP A 81 10.70 -20.13 2.55
N GLU A 82 11.48 -19.86 3.60
CA GLU A 82 10.98 -19.27 4.84
C GLU A 82 10.42 -17.85 4.62
N ASN A 83 11.10 -17.04 3.81
CA ASN A 83 10.63 -15.70 3.44
C ASN A 83 9.38 -15.75 2.56
N VAL A 84 9.38 -16.66 1.58
CA VAL A 84 8.27 -16.84 0.65
C VAL A 84 7.01 -17.35 1.36
N LYS A 85 7.16 -18.29 2.30
CA LYS A 85 6.07 -18.79 3.15
C LYS A 85 5.40 -17.66 3.94
N LYS A 86 6.18 -16.72 4.48
CA LYS A 86 5.64 -15.53 5.16
C LYS A 86 4.80 -14.65 4.23
N SER A 87 5.18 -14.53 2.95
CA SER A 87 4.38 -13.82 1.94
C SER A 87 3.02 -14.49 1.74
N VAL A 88 2.99 -15.82 1.64
CA VAL A 88 1.73 -16.58 1.48
C VAL A 88 0.81 -16.41 2.69
N ILE A 89 1.36 -16.51 3.91
CA ILE A 89 0.60 -16.29 5.15
C ILE A 89 0.00 -14.87 5.17
N PHE A 90 0.79 -13.87 4.75
CA PHE A 90 0.32 -12.49 4.67
C PHE A 90 -0.83 -12.33 3.67
N ILE A 91 -0.69 -12.87 2.46
CA ILE A 91 -1.75 -12.81 1.42
C ILE A 91 -3.02 -13.49 1.93
N LYS A 92 -2.91 -14.69 2.53
CA LYS A 92 -4.05 -15.41 3.11
C LYS A 92 -4.75 -14.61 4.21
N THR A 93 -3.97 -13.91 5.04
CA THR A 93 -4.48 -13.04 6.11
C THR A 93 -5.27 -11.86 5.55
N ILE A 94 -4.76 -11.18 4.52
CA ILE A 94 -5.45 -10.04 3.89
C ILE A 94 -6.70 -10.48 3.14
N MET A 95 -6.60 -11.56 2.37
CA MET A 95 -7.67 -12.00 1.48
C MET A 95 -8.74 -12.84 2.18
N SER A 96 -8.67 -13.00 3.51
CA SER A 96 -9.67 -13.69 4.34
C SER A 96 -10.12 -15.05 3.76
N ASN A 97 -9.16 -15.84 3.28
CA ASN A 97 -9.37 -17.15 2.64
C ASN A 97 -10.14 -17.17 1.30
N ASN A 98 -10.40 -16.02 0.67
CA ASN A 98 -11.02 -15.97 -0.67
C ASN A 98 -10.11 -16.48 -1.80
N VAL A 99 -8.81 -16.69 -1.51
CA VAL A 99 -7.84 -17.24 -2.45
C VAL A 99 -7.50 -18.67 -2.02
N ASN A 100 -7.91 -19.65 -2.83
CA ASN A 100 -7.41 -21.00 -2.70
C ASN A 100 -5.97 -21.05 -3.22
N PHE A 101 -5.06 -21.55 -2.39
CA PHE A 101 -3.63 -21.56 -2.65
C PHE A 101 -3.09 -22.97 -2.43
N ASP A 102 -2.68 -23.63 -3.51
CA ASP A 102 -2.10 -24.96 -3.46
C ASP A 102 -0.63 -24.84 -3.02
N GLU A 103 -0.38 -25.10 -1.74
CA GLU A 103 0.96 -24.92 -1.14
C GLU A 103 1.99 -25.92 -1.68
N GLU A 104 1.57 -27.13 -2.05
CA GLU A 104 2.45 -28.15 -2.60
C GLU A 104 2.87 -27.77 -4.02
N MET A 105 1.90 -27.43 -4.87
CA MET A 105 2.18 -26.92 -6.22
C MET A 105 3.02 -25.64 -6.17
N PHE A 106 2.74 -24.74 -5.22
CA PHE A 106 3.53 -23.52 -5.06
C PHE A 106 4.97 -23.79 -4.63
N PHE A 107 5.22 -24.76 -3.74
CA PHE A 107 6.57 -25.12 -3.35
C PHE A 107 7.40 -25.61 -4.54
N GLU A 108 6.83 -26.48 -5.37
CA GLU A 108 7.49 -26.97 -6.59
C GLU A 108 7.79 -25.81 -7.57
N GLN A 109 6.82 -24.91 -7.77
CA GLN A 109 7.02 -23.71 -8.57
C GLN A 109 8.11 -22.81 -8.01
N PHE A 110 8.13 -22.62 -6.69
CA PHE A 110 9.14 -21.85 -6.00
C PHE A 110 10.54 -22.43 -6.22
N LYS A 111 10.70 -23.77 -6.21
CA LYS A 111 12.00 -24.40 -6.45
C LYS A 111 12.53 -24.20 -7.87
N VAL A 112 11.65 -24.22 -8.86
CA VAL A 112 12.01 -23.84 -10.23
C VAL A 112 12.42 -22.38 -10.28
N PHE A 113 11.65 -21.48 -9.68
CA PHE A 113 11.97 -20.06 -9.61
C PHE A 113 13.32 -19.79 -8.90
N GLU A 114 13.53 -20.33 -7.71
CA GLU A 114 14.73 -20.16 -6.87
C GLU A 114 15.99 -20.56 -7.64
N LYS A 115 15.95 -21.73 -8.30
CA LYS A 115 17.05 -22.20 -9.15
C LYS A 115 17.35 -21.21 -10.28
N ASN A 116 16.33 -20.73 -10.99
CA ASN A 116 16.51 -19.82 -12.11
C ASN A 116 16.99 -18.45 -11.66
N PHE A 117 16.45 -17.91 -10.56
CA PHE A 117 16.87 -16.63 -10.00
C PHE A 117 18.36 -16.61 -9.65
N HIS A 118 18.87 -17.66 -8.99
CA HIS A 118 20.28 -17.76 -8.63
C HIS A 118 21.24 -17.98 -9.81
N GLN A 119 20.73 -18.32 -10.98
CA GLN A 119 21.53 -18.51 -12.21
C GLN A 119 21.65 -17.23 -13.05
N GLN A 120 20.97 -16.14 -12.66
CA GLN A 120 20.98 -14.90 -13.43
C GLN A 120 22.27 -14.10 -13.22
N ASN A 121 22.63 -13.30 -14.23
CA ASN A 121 23.80 -12.44 -14.23
C ASN A 121 23.43 -10.99 -13.82
N ASP A 122 24.45 -10.16 -13.64
CA ASP A 122 24.27 -8.74 -13.28
C ASP A 122 23.47 -7.97 -14.35
N GLU A 123 23.62 -8.31 -15.63
CA GLU A 123 22.90 -7.68 -16.74
C GLU A 123 21.38 -7.90 -16.62
N TRP A 124 20.96 -9.13 -16.30
CA TRP A 124 19.56 -9.44 -16.04
C TRP A 124 19.04 -8.65 -14.83
N HIS A 125 19.84 -8.51 -13.77
CA HIS A 125 19.46 -7.73 -12.61
C HIS A 125 19.32 -6.21 -12.88
N CYS A 126 19.88 -5.69 -13.97
CA CYS A 126 19.70 -4.30 -14.40
C CYS A 126 18.40 -4.05 -15.17
N GLN A 127 17.65 -5.10 -15.53
CA GLN A 127 16.38 -4.95 -16.25
C GLN A 127 15.26 -4.40 -15.35
N GLU A 128 14.25 -3.82 -15.98
CA GLU A 128 12.98 -3.46 -15.34
C GLU A 128 12.31 -4.70 -14.72
N ILE A 129 11.56 -4.49 -13.63
CA ILE A 129 10.97 -5.58 -12.83
C ILE A 129 10.00 -6.44 -13.64
N GLU A 130 9.25 -5.82 -14.57
CA GLU A 130 8.31 -6.49 -15.46
C GLU A 130 9.05 -7.45 -16.40
N ASN A 131 10.16 -7.00 -16.98
CA ASN A 131 10.97 -7.81 -17.89
C ASN A 131 11.58 -9.02 -17.19
N LYS A 132 12.00 -8.86 -15.93
CA LYS A 132 12.51 -9.97 -15.10
C LYS A 132 11.44 -11.03 -14.85
N TRP A 133 10.22 -10.63 -14.46
CA TRP A 133 9.13 -11.57 -14.25
C TRP A 133 8.66 -12.24 -15.54
N ILE A 134 8.56 -11.49 -16.63
CA ILE A 134 8.25 -12.04 -17.96
C ILE A 134 9.28 -13.12 -18.32
N TYR A 135 10.56 -12.86 -18.13
CA TYR A 135 11.62 -13.83 -18.37
C TYR A 135 11.46 -15.10 -17.52
N ILE A 136 11.20 -14.95 -16.22
CA ILE A 136 10.96 -16.10 -15.32
C ILE A 136 9.77 -16.92 -15.80
N PHE A 137 8.61 -16.30 -16.07
CA PHE A 137 7.43 -17.03 -16.52
C PHE A 137 7.59 -17.67 -17.90
N LYS A 138 8.42 -17.08 -18.77
CA LYS A 138 8.81 -17.70 -20.03
C LYS A 138 9.56 -19.01 -19.81
N ILE A 139 10.46 -19.08 -18.83
CA ILE A 139 11.15 -20.34 -18.47
C ILE A 139 10.15 -21.42 -18.04
N PHE A 140 9.13 -21.08 -17.26
CA PHE A 140 8.09 -22.05 -16.90
C PHE A 140 7.34 -22.54 -18.14
N THR A 141 6.96 -21.62 -19.01
CA THR A 141 6.23 -21.93 -20.25
C THR A 141 7.05 -22.81 -21.19
N ASP A 142 8.32 -22.47 -21.41
CA ASP A 142 9.22 -23.21 -22.31
C ASP A 142 9.52 -24.63 -21.80
N ASN A 143 9.51 -24.84 -20.48
CA ASN A 143 9.69 -26.15 -19.86
C ASN A 143 8.36 -26.89 -19.58
N ASN A 144 7.23 -26.35 -20.05
CA ASN A 144 5.89 -26.91 -19.85
C ASN A 144 5.53 -27.12 -18.36
N HIS A 145 5.99 -26.22 -17.49
CA HIS A 145 5.64 -26.19 -16.08
C HIS A 145 4.51 -25.19 -15.79
N SER A 146 3.60 -25.56 -14.89
CA SER A 146 2.62 -24.63 -14.34
C SER A 146 3.30 -23.59 -13.45
N PHE A 147 2.81 -22.35 -13.45
CA PHE A 147 3.29 -21.24 -12.60
C PHE A 147 2.15 -20.46 -11.92
N PHE A 148 0.93 -21.02 -11.89
CA PHE A 148 -0.27 -20.29 -11.46
C PHE A 148 -0.23 -19.85 -9.99
N GLU A 149 0.35 -20.63 -9.08
CA GLU A 149 0.42 -20.25 -7.66
C GLU A 149 1.46 -19.16 -7.43
N LEU A 150 2.59 -19.24 -8.13
CA LEU A 150 3.60 -18.19 -8.15
C LEU A 150 3.03 -16.90 -8.73
N LEU A 151 2.27 -16.99 -9.81
CA LEU A 151 1.62 -15.85 -10.44
C LEU A 151 0.69 -15.12 -9.47
N LYS A 152 -0.13 -15.82 -8.68
CA LYS A 152 -1.02 -15.19 -7.68
C LYS A 152 -0.26 -14.28 -6.71
N VAL A 153 0.93 -14.71 -6.25
CA VAL A 153 1.75 -13.92 -5.31
C VAL A 153 2.35 -12.70 -6.00
N VAL A 154 2.82 -12.88 -7.23
CA VAL A 154 3.35 -11.78 -8.05
C VAL A 154 2.26 -10.77 -8.36
N GLU A 155 1.11 -11.19 -8.88
CA GLU A 155 -0.05 -10.33 -9.17
C GLU A 155 -0.51 -9.54 -7.94
N PHE A 156 -0.65 -10.23 -6.80
CA PHE A 156 -0.98 -9.56 -5.54
C PHE A 156 0.03 -8.46 -5.18
N SER A 157 1.32 -8.70 -5.43
CA SER A 157 2.36 -7.72 -5.10
C SER A 157 2.32 -6.51 -6.03
N PHE A 158 1.99 -6.72 -7.30
CA PHE A 158 1.96 -5.67 -8.32
C PHE A 158 0.73 -4.76 -8.22
N VAL A 159 -0.34 -5.18 -7.53
CA VAL A 159 -1.47 -4.29 -7.23
C VAL A 159 -1.19 -3.34 -6.06
N LEU A 160 -0.12 -3.58 -5.29
CA LEU A 160 0.25 -2.70 -4.20
C LEU A 160 0.82 -1.39 -4.77
N PRO A 161 0.28 -0.22 -4.40
CA PRO A 161 0.78 1.05 -4.89
C PRO A 161 2.21 1.27 -4.38
N GLY A 162 3.17 1.37 -5.31
CA GLY A 162 4.58 1.65 -4.97
C GLY A 162 4.85 3.09 -4.50
N SER A 163 3.87 3.99 -4.65
CA SER A 163 3.94 5.37 -4.14
C SER A 163 2.55 5.97 -3.95
N ASN A 164 2.49 7.04 -3.17
CA ASN A 164 1.27 7.83 -3.01
C ASN A 164 0.91 8.64 -4.26
N ALA A 165 1.78 8.72 -5.27
CA ALA A 165 1.54 9.55 -6.47
C ALA A 165 0.25 9.18 -7.20
N ALA A 166 -0.12 7.90 -7.24
CA ALA A 166 -1.39 7.47 -7.82
C ALA A 166 -2.60 8.02 -7.04
N VAL A 167 -2.54 7.95 -5.72
CA VAL A 167 -3.59 8.45 -4.81
C VAL A 167 -3.65 9.97 -4.83
N GLU A 168 -2.50 10.65 -4.85
CA GLU A 168 -2.41 12.12 -4.95
C GLU A 168 -3.01 12.64 -6.25
N ARG A 169 -2.83 11.92 -7.37
CA ARG A 169 -3.51 12.26 -8.64
C ARG A 169 -5.03 12.18 -8.51
N VAL A 170 -5.55 11.14 -7.85
CA VAL A 170 -7.00 11.01 -7.57
C VAL A 170 -7.49 12.15 -6.69
N PHE A 171 -6.76 12.52 -5.63
CA PHE A 171 -7.13 13.66 -4.78
C PHE A 171 -7.07 15.00 -5.50
N SER A 172 -6.09 15.22 -6.37
CA SER A 172 -6.02 16.41 -7.22
C SER A 172 -7.23 16.49 -8.16
N LEU A 173 -7.59 15.35 -8.79
CA LEU A 173 -8.77 15.27 -9.64
C LEU A 173 -10.07 15.52 -8.84
N MET A 174 -10.16 14.97 -7.63
CA MET A 174 -11.29 15.21 -6.73
C MET A 174 -11.40 16.69 -6.38
N ASN A 175 -10.30 17.33 -5.97
CA ASN A 175 -10.27 18.74 -5.61
C ASN A 175 -10.62 19.66 -6.80
N SER A 176 -10.21 19.31 -8.03
CA SER A 176 -10.60 20.10 -9.22
C SER A 176 -12.07 19.93 -9.61
N THR A 177 -12.64 18.74 -9.39
CA THR A 177 -14.03 18.41 -9.76
C THR A 177 -15.02 18.88 -8.71
N TRP A 178 -14.64 18.79 -7.44
CA TRP A 178 -15.43 19.10 -6.25
C TRP A 178 -14.93 20.38 -5.60
N THR A 179 -15.15 21.52 -6.28
CA THR A 179 -14.96 22.86 -5.69
C THR A 179 -16.31 23.44 -5.28
N ASN A 180 -16.34 24.09 -4.11
CA ASN A 180 -17.54 24.75 -3.53
C ASN A 180 -18.22 25.74 -4.49
N SER A 181 -17.53 26.22 -5.52
CA SER A 181 -18.03 27.21 -6.47
C SER A 181 -18.66 26.61 -7.74
N ARG A 182 -18.50 25.32 -8.03
CA ARG A 182 -18.81 24.80 -9.38
C ARG A 182 -19.73 23.58 -9.46
N ASN A 183 -19.76 22.67 -8.49
CA ASN A 183 -20.50 21.41 -8.66
C ASN A 183 -21.09 20.87 -7.33
N LYS A 184 -22.43 20.90 -7.20
CA LYS A 184 -23.18 20.16 -6.16
C LYS A 184 -23.37 18.69 -6.57
N LEU A 185 -22.30 18.05 -7.03
CA LEU A 185 -22.37 16.62 -7.37
C LEU A 185 -22.50 15.81 -6.08
N ASP A 186 -23.35 14.79 -6.11
CA ASP A 186 -23.45 13.83 -5.03
C ASP A 186 -22.14 13.03 -4.92
N ILE A 187 -21.79 12.60 -3.71
CA ILE A 187 -20.54 11.89 -3.41
C ILE A 187 -20.40 10.65 -4.32
N LYS A 188 -21.48 9.89 -4.52
CA LYS A 188 -21.48 8.71 -5.39
C LYS A 188 -21.18 9.03 -6.84
N THR A 189 -21.61 10.22 -7.30
CA THR A 189 -21.35 10.67 -8.67
C THR A 189 -19.90 11.11 -8.82
N VAL A 190 -19.34 11.78 -7.82
CA VAL A 190 -17.91 12.13 -7.79
C VAL A 190 -17.05 10.87 -7.79
N GLU A 191 -17.38 9.89 -6.95
CA GLU A 191 -16.68 8.60 -6.90
C GLU A 191 -16.70 7.88 -8.25
N ALA A 192 -17.89 7.71 -8.85
CA ALA A 192 -18.02 7.08 -10.17
C ALA A 192 -17.23 7.83 -11.25
N TYR A 193 -17.25 9.16 -11.24
CA TYR A 193 -16.47 9.99 -12.15
C TYR A 193 -14.96 9.79 -11.97
N LEU A 194 -14.48 9.77 -10.71
CA LEU A 194 -13.06 9.56 -10.41
C LEU A 194 -12.59 8.19 -10.88
N ILE A 195 -13.39 7.12 -10.68
CA ILE A 195 -13.10 5.78 -11.17
C ILE A 195 -12.98 5.80 -12.69
N ILE A 196 -13.97 6.37 -13.39
CA ILE A 196 -13.97 6.44 -14.85
C ILE A 196 -12.72 7.18 -15.35
N LYS A 197 -12.44 8.37 -14.80
CA LYS A 197 -11.30 9.18 -15.22
C LYS A 197 -9.95 8.54 -14.92
N THR A 198 -9.84 7.79 -13.84
CA THR A 198 -8.57 7.18 -13.42
C THR A 198 -8.31 5.87 -14.16
N CYS A 199 -9.33 5.03 -14.32
CA CYS A 199 -9.20 3.73 -14.97
C CYS A 199 -9.24 3.80 -16.51
N PHE A 200 -9.87 4.82 -17.09
CA PHE A 200 -10.04 5.00 -18.54
C PHE A 200 -9.41 6.31 -19.03
N ASN A 201 -8.34 6.78 -18.37
CA ASN A 201 -7.67 8.04 -18.69
C ASN A 201 -7.19 8.14 -20.15
N ASN A 202 -6.83 7.00 -20.75
CA ASN A 202 -6.33 6.87 -22.11
C ASN A 202 -7.38 6.36 -23.10
N THR A 203 -8.65 6.34 -22.71
CA THR A 203 -9.76 5.91 -23.56
C THR A 203 -10.66 7.11 -23.84
N SER A 204 -10.86 7.42 -25.11
CA SER A 204 -11.82 8.45 -25.50
C SER A 204 -13.25 8.02 -25.14
N CYS A 205 -14.17 8.98 -25.09
CA CYS A 205 -15.58 8.65 -24.84
C CYS A 205 -16.18 7.76 -25.95
N GLU A 206 -15.71 7.93 -27.19
CA GLU A 206 -16.12 7.13 -28.34
C GLU A 206 -15.63 5.68 -28.20
N GLU A 207 -14.34 5.48 -27.93
CA GLU A 207 -13.78 4.14 -27.71
C GLU A 207 -14.41 3.45 -26.51
N PHE A 208 -14.66 4.20 -25.42
CA PHE A 208 -15.34 3.66 -24.25
C PHE A 208 -16.77 3.23 -24.60
N TYR A 209 -17.51 4.06 -25.33
CA TYR A 209 -18.86 3.73 -25.78
C TYR A 209 -18.88 2.46 -26.63
N ASP A 210 -17.95 2.33 -27.58
CA ASP A 210 -17.83 1.15 -28.43
C ASP A 210 -17.46 -0.11 -27.63
N GLN A 211 -16.55 0.00 -26.65
CA GLN A 211 -16.20 -1.09 -25.74
C GLN A 211 -17.40 -1.57 -24.92
N ILE A 212 -18.21 -0.64 -24.41
CA ILE A 212 -19.42 -0.96 -23.64
C ILE A 212 -20.48 -1.62 -24.54
N LEU A 213 -20.66 -1.13 -25.77
CA LEU A 213 -21.53 -1.72 -26.78
C LEU A 213 -21.14 -3.17 -27.13
N GLY A 214 -19.84 -3.42 -27.25
CA GLY A 214 -19.30 -4.76 -27.51
C GLY A 214 -19.51 -5.75 -26.36
N ASN A 215 -19.61 -5.27 -25.12
CA ASN A 215 -19.78 -6.11 -23.93
C ASN A 215 -21.25 -6.42 -23.64
N LYS A 216 -21.82 -7.37 -24.39
CA LYS A 216 -23.23 -7.81 -24.24
C LYS A 216 -23.58 -8.29 -22.83
N SER A 217 -22.62 -8.85 -22.08
CA SER A 217 -22.83 -9.30 -20.70
C SER A 217 -23.09 -8.11 -19.77
N LEU A 218 -22.25 -7.07 -19.87
CA LEU A 218 -22.41 -5.84 -19.10
C LEU A 218 -23.73 -5.14 -19.43
N LEU A 219 -24.07 -4.98 -20.71
CA LEU A 219 -25.34 -4.36 -21.13
C LEU A 219 -26.55 -5.10 -20.56
N LYS A 220 -26.53 -6.43 -20.56
CA LYS A 220 -27.60 -7.26 -19.98
C LYS A 220 -27.73 -7.04 -18.47
N GLN A 221 -26.63 -6.86 -17.76
CA GLN A 221 -26.65 -6.56 -16.32
C GLN A 221 -27.15 -5.14 -16.03
N VAL A 222 -26.77 -4.16 -16.85
CA VAL A 222 -27.22 -2.75 -16.73
C VAL A 222 -28.71 -2.61 -17.00
N HIS A 223 -29.24 -3.34 -17.99
CA HIS A 223 -30.68 -3.41 -18.28
C HIS A 223 -31.46 -4.28 -17.29
N GLY A 224 -30.79 -5.14 -16.53
CA GLY A 224 -31.40 -5.98 -15.51
C GLY A 224 -31.75 -5.23 -14.23
N SER A 225 -32.64 -5.80 -13.43
CA SER A 225 -32.96 -5.34 -12.08
C SER A 225 -31.85 -5.63 -11.05
N ALA A 226 -30.84 -6.42 -11.44
CA ALA A 226 -29.71 -6.81 -10.59
C ALA A 226 -28.94 -5.61 -9.99
N LYS A 227 -28.94 -4.45 -10.68
CA LYS A 227 -28.33 -3.21 -10.18
C LYS A 227 -29.00 -2.61 -8.93
N TYR A 228 -30.22 -3.03 -8.60
CA TYR A 228 -30.97 -2.56 -7.43
C TYR A 228 -30.96 -3.56 -6.27
N VAL A 229 -30.33 -4.72 -6.42
CA VAL A 229 -30.24 -5.71 -5.35
C VAL A 229 -29.08 -5.33 -4.43
N VAL A 230 -29.37 -4.48 -3.45
CA VAL A 230 -28.45 -4.18 -2.36
C VAL A 230 -28.26 -5.46 -1.55
N LYS A 231 -27.05 -6.06 -1.59
CA LYS A 231 -26.67 -7.03 -0.57
C LYS A 231 -26.57 -6.27 0.75
N SER A 232 -27.54 -6.48 1.63
CA SER A 232 -27.54 -5.96 2.99
C SER A 232 -26.39 -6.59 3.79
N THR A 233 -25.20 -6.00 3.68
CA THR A 233 -24.07 -6.26 4.58
C THR A 233 -23.68 -4.95 5.25
N GLU A 234 -24.62 -4.38 6.01
CA GLU A 234 -24.34 -3.35 7.03
C GLU A 234 -25.34 -3.56 8.20
N LYS A 235 -24.93 -4.43 9.12
CA LYS A 235 -25.26 -4.44 10.57
C LYS A 235 -24.03 -5.13 11.19
N THR A 236 -23.24 -4.57 12.10
CA THR A 236 -23.60 -3.78 13.27
C THR A 236 -22.29 -3.19 13.81
N LEU A 237 -22.16 -1.88 13.90
CA LEU A 237 -21.22 -1.18 14.78
C LEU A 237 -21.85 0.20 15.02
N ASP A 238 -22.81 0.25 15.93
CA ASP A 238 -23.22 1.45 16.67
C ASP A 238 -24.33 1.06 17.64
N SER A 239 -23.95 0.67 18.86
CA SER A 239 -24.72 0.86 20.09
C SER A 239 -23.93 0.34 21.31
N GLU A 240 -22.98 1.12 21.82
CA GLU A 240 -22.73 1.13 23.26
C GLU A 240 -22.63 2.60 23.70
N GLY A 241 -23.79 3.11 24.09
CA GLY A 241 -24.00 4.41 24.71
C GLY A 241 -25.38 4.43 25.35
N SER A 242 -25.37 4.76 26.65
CA SER A 242 -26.46 5.06 27.59
C SER A 242 -27.20 3.93 28.32
N GLU A 243 -26.94 3.94 29.64
CA GLU A 243 -27.89 3.85 30.77
C GLU A 243 -28.44 2.47 31.18
N ASP A 244 -27.83 1.89 32.22
CA ASP A 244 -28.35 1.90 33.60
C ASP A 244 -27.21 1.77 34.63
#